data_AF-U9U706-F1
#
_entry.id   AF-U9U706-F1
#
_cell.length_a   1.000
_cell.length_b   1.000
_cell.length_c   1.000
_cell.angle_alpha   90.00
_cell.angle_beta   90.00
_cell.angle_gamma   90.00
#
_symmetry.space_group_name_H-M   'P 1'
#
loop_
_entity.id
_entity.type
_entity.pdbx_description
1 polymer ?
#
loop_
_entity_poly.entity_id
_entity_poly.type
_entity_poly.pdbx_seq_one_letter_code
_entity_poly.pdbx_strand_id
1 'polypeptide(L)'
;RRAATLKPFDNLTLTGQNNRAKKIAKSVHAIFDQTAIKSCHLEDKPILKSIEFDIKDQPFHISMGEENVEDMKHKVRATVQACDRGQIARDGYRTLALVNHNLPREWRVSSERKEITCEINKLIPISLVNLTSPLSNNDYINSEVHIDDAEIIDNMQQSIGKGGRRSIIDILKYLIPNLVKREVLCMTHPEIYLRISGDGRNVGKKVKHVMITFSILNDKNKLHQPENHYTTTLYPGIEKYEILNIVLEHLIVELRKLKEEGLEDNHGVKWKINLYFSSDWKFLVICLGMNAANSKYFCPWCEVSKEQQGDFSYNWTISKTMDQICENYKIYKGHIQLPLFDMIPLQNWVPDELHMMLRITDVLWRLVLDEIRSRNTWGDKARNVIIEEMKRIGVKFHFWLEVGSTNWQFTSLMGQDKLTVLQHFDLNKLFP
;
A
#
# COMPACT_ATOMS: atom_id res chain seq x y z
N ARG A 1 -64.95 -26.83 -2.97
CA ARG A 1 -63.83 -25.96 -2.50
C ARG A 1 -63.92 -24.65 -3.27
N ARG A 2 -64.20 -23.51 -2.62
CA ARG A 2 -64.21 -22.18 -3.28
C ARG A 2 -62.82 -21.95 -3.91
N ALA A 3 -62.77 -21.66 -5.20
CA ALA A 3 -61.53 -21.24 -5.85
C ALA A 3 -61.08 -19.94 -5.17
N ALA A 4 -59.99 -19.99 -4.42
CA ALA A 4 -59.42 -18.79 -3.84
C ALA A 4 -58.92 -17.91 -4.99
N THR A 5 -59.62 -16.82 -5.27
CA THR A 5 -59.24 -15.85 -6.30
C THR A 5 -57.87 -15.29 -5.94
N LEU A 6 -56.86 -15.60 -6.76
CA LEU A 6 -55.50 -15.16 -6.50
C LEU A 6 -55.45 -13.62 -6.62
N LYS A 7 -54.95 -12.95 -5.57
CA LYS A 7 -54.69 -11.51 -5.65
C LYS A 7 -53.69 -11.20 -6.78
N PRO A 8 -53.85 -10.06 -7.49
CA PRO A 8 -52.83 -9.52 -8.40
C PRO A 8 -51.47 -9.45 -7.72
N PHE A 9 -50.40 -9.62 -8.49
CA PHE A 9 -49.04 -9.70 -7.97
C PHE A 9 -48.61 -8.41 -7.22
N ASP A 10 -49.01 -7.24 -7.73
CA ASP A 10 -48.70 -5.94 -7.13
C ASP A 10 -49.41 -5.70 -5.80
N ASN A 11 -50.50 -6.45 -5.56
CA ASN A 11 -51.29 -6.37 -4.33
C ASN A 11 -50.79 -7.35 -3.25
N LEU A 12 -49.61 -7.95 -3.46
CA LEU A 12 -48.94 -8.82 -2.50
C LEU A 12 -47.83 -8.05 -1.78
N THR A 13 -47.58 -8.43 -0.52
CA THR A 13 -46.34 -8.03 0.15
C THR A 13 -45.12 -8.67 -0.53
N LEU A 14 -43.93 -8.12 -0.31
CA LEU A 14 -42.68 -8.70 -0.82
C LEU A 14 -42.54 -10.19 -0.46
N THR A 15 -42.92 -10.58 0.76
CA THR A 15 -42.97 -11.98 1.21
C THR A 15 -43.98 -12.80 0.41
N GLY A 16 -45.16 -12.23 0.12
CA GLY A 16 -46.19 -12.88 -0.70
C GLY A 16 -45.75 -13.08 -2.16
N GLN A 17 -45.06 -12.09 -2.73
CA GLN A 17 -44.45 -12.17 -4.07
C GLN A 17 -43.41 -13.28 -4.13
N ASN A 18 -42.47 -13.29 -3.18
CA ASN A 18 -41.44 -14.33 -3.04
C ASN A 18 -42.03 -15.74 -2.87
N ASN A 19 -43.08 -15.89 -2.06
CA ASN A 19 -43.74 -17.18 -1.87
C ASN A 19 -44.43 -17.68 -3.14
N ARG A 20 -45.01 -16.78 -3.94
CA ARG A 20 -45.61 -17.13 -5.23
C ARG A 20 -44.54 -17.59 -6.22
N ALA A 21 -43.43 -16.85 -6.32
CA ALA A 21 -42.29 -17.22 -7.17
C ALA A 21 -41.71 -18.59 -6.76
N LYS A 22 -41.49 -18.83 -5.46
CA LYS A 22 -41.04 -20.14 -4.94
C LYS A 22 -41.99 -21.28 -5.30
N LYS A 23 -43.31 -21.03 -5.29
CA LYS A 23 -44.30 -22.05 -5.67
C LYS A 23 -44.18 -22.44 -7.14
N ILE A 24 -44.01 -21.46 -8.03
CA ILE A 24 -43.79 -21.70 -9.46
C ILE A 24 -42.52 -22.54 -9.65
N ALA A 25 -41.43 -22.11 -9.02
CA ALA A 25 -40.14 -22.77 -9.15
C ALA A 25 -40.19 -24.23 -8.67
N LYS A 26 -40.86 -24.53 -7.54
CA LYS A 26 -41.09 -25.89 -7.07
C LYS A 26 -41.84 -26.75 -8.09
N SER A 27 -42.85 -26.20 -8.75
CA SER A 27 -43.59 -26.92 -9.79
C SER A 27 -42.71 -27.21 -11.01
N VAL A 28 -41.89 -26.26 -11.44
CA VAL A 28 -40.96 -26.45 -12.57
C VAL A 28 -39.88 -27.48 -12.22
N HIS A 29 -39.34 -27.46 -11.00
CA HIS A 29 -38.39 -28.47 -10.53
C HIS A 29 -38.97 -29.90 -10.62
N ALA A 30 -40.20 -30.09 -10.13
CA ALA A 30 -40.85 -31.38 -10.18
C ALA A 30 -41.07 -31.88 -11.63
N ILE A 31 -41.35 -30.97 -12.56
CA ILE A 31 -41.47 -31.29 -13.99
C ILE A 31 -40.10 -31.69 -14.57
N PHE A 32 -39.04 -30.95 -14.21
CA PHE A 32 -37.67 -31.28 -14.62
C PHE A 32 -37.29 -32.69 -14.18
N ASP A 33 -37.48 -33.03 -12.89
CA ASP A 33 -37.12 -34.35 -12.35
C ASP A 33 -37.82 -35.48 -13.12
N GLN A 34 -39.13 -35.33 -13.39
CA GLN A 34 -39.90 -36.31 -14.14
C GLN A 34 -39.45 -36.45 -15.59
N THR A 35 -39.03 -35.35 -16.22
CA THR A 35 -38.60 -35.31 -17.62
C THR A 35 -37.18 -35.85 -17.77
N ALA A 36 -36.30 -35.52 -16.84
CA ALA A 36 -34.92 -35.95 -16.77
C ALA A 36 -34.82 -37.49 -16.69
N ILE A 37 -35.64 -38.13 -15.85
CA ILE A 37 -35.71 -39.60 -15.74
C ILE A 37 -36.06 -40.27 -17.08
N LYS A 38 -36.88 -39.62 -17.90
CA LYS A 38 -37.33 -40.18 -19.19
C LYS A 38 -36.38 -39.90 -20.34
N SER A 39 -35.55 -38.86 -20.23
CA SER A 39 -34.83 -38.27 -21.36
C SER A 39 -33.31 -38.38 -21.25
N CYS A 40 -32.77 -38.71 -20.07
CA CYS A 40 -31.33 -38.86 -19.82
C CYS A 40 -31.01 -40.31 -19.42
N HIS A 41 -29.79 -40.77 -19.69
CA HIS A 41 -29.34 -42.06 -19.17
C HIS A 41 -29.12 -41.97 -17.65
N LEU A 42 -29.27 -43.09 -16.94
CA LEU A 42 -29.15 -43.14 -15.47
C LEU A 42 -27.77 -42.71 -14.96
N GLU A 43 -26.73 -42.86 -15.78
CA GLU A 43 -25.35 -42.45 -15.44
C GLU A 43 -25.10 -40.95 -15.62
N ASP A 44 -25.92 -40.24 -16.41
CA ASP A 44 -25.68 -38.83 -16.78
C ASP A 44 -26.01 -37.84 -15.64
N LYS A 45 -26.82 -38.27 -14.66
CA LYS A 45 -27.18 -37.50 -13.45
C LYS A 45 -27.50 -36.02 -13.72
N PRO A 46 -28.52 -35.71 -14.54
CA PRO A 46 -28.91 -34.33 -14.84
C PRO A 46 -29.37 -33.59 -13.57
N ILE A 47 -28.89 -32.35 -13.38
CA ILE A 47 -29.20 -31.51 -12.21
C ILE A 47 -29.71 -30.14 -12.68
N LEU A 48 -30.89 -29.74 -12.21
CA LEU A 48 -31.40 -28.38 -12.40
C LEU A 48 -30.73 -27.45 -11.38
N LYS A 49 -29.93 -26.50 -11.85
CA LYS A 49 -29.15 -25.60 -10.96
C LYS A 49 -29.94 -24.37 -10.51
N SER A 50 -30.66 -23.72 -11.42
CA SER A 50 -31.45 -22.52 -11.13
C SER A 50 -32.64 -22.39 -12.08
N ILE A 51 -33.60 -21.56 -11.69
CA ILE A 51 -34.74 -21.15 -12.51
C ILE A 51 -34.81 -19.63 -12.52
N GLU A 52 -34.87 -19.05 -13.72
CA GLU A 52 -35.02 -17.61 -13.95
C GLU A 52 -36.33 -17.34 -14.70
N PHE A 53 -37.11 -16.37 -14.23
CA PHE A 53 -38.34 -15.93 -14.88
C PHE A 53 -38.80 -14.57 -14.38
N ASP A 54 -39.63 -13.88 -15.17
CA ASP A 54 -40.19 -12.59 -14.82
C ASP A 54 -41.67 -12.68 -14.45
N ILE A 55 -42.10 -11.87 -13.48
CA ILE A 55 -43.51 -11.58 -13.24
C ILE A 55 -43.70 -10.07 -13.31
N LYS A 56 -44.39 -9.58 -14.36
CA LYS A 56 -44.58 -8.14 -14.59
C LYS A 56 -43.26 -7.35 -14.56
N ASP A 57 -42.29 -7.81 -15.35
CA ASP A 57 -40.96 -7.21 -15.47
C ASP A 57 -40.14 -7.20 -14.17
N GLN A 58 -40.60 -7.89 -13.11
CA GLN A 58 -39.77 -8.22 -11.96
C GLN A 58 -39.08 -9.57 -12.17
N PRO A 59 -37.73 -9.60 -12.24
CA PRO A 59 -36.99 -10.84 -12.41
C PRO A 59 -36.90 -11.63 -11.10
N PHE A 60 -37.07 -12.94 -11.22
CA PHE A 60 -36.88 -13.92 -10.15
C PHE A 60 -35.81 -14.92 -10.56
N HIS A 61 -34.75 -15.03 -9.77
CA HIS A 61 -33.75 -16.08 -9.85
C HIS A 61 -33.83 -16.98 -8.61
N ILE A 62 -34.08 -18.28 -8.81
CA ILE A 62 -34.23 -19.27 -7.73
C ILE A 62 -33.24 -20.41 -7.97
N SER A 63 -32.26 -20.56 -7.07
CA SER A 63 -31.34 -21.69 -7.04
C SER A 63 -32.02 -22.95 -6.47
N MET A 64 -31.71 -24.11 -7.05
CA MET A 64 -32.40 -25.38 -6.79
C MET A 64 -31.55 -26.46 -6.11
N GLY A 65 -30.23 -26.29 -6.09
CA GLY A 65 -29.33 -27.21 -5.38
C GLY A 65 -29.19 -26.90 -3.89
N GLU A 66 -28.90 -27.92 -3.10
CA GLU A 66 -28.22 -27.71 -1.81
C GLU A 66 -26.87 -27.06 -2.11
N GLU A 67 -26.67 -25.84 -1.61
CA GLU A 67 -25.38 -25.17 -1.71
C GLU A 67 -24.35 -26.01 -0.95
N ASN A 68 -23.38 -26.60 -1.67
CA ASN A 68 -22.21 -27.18 -1.02
C ASN A 68 -21.55 -26.07 -0.18
N VAL A 69 -21.57 -26.25 1.13
CA VAL A 69 -21.11 -25.25 2.10
C VAL A 69 -19.65 -24.87 1.83
N GLU A 70 -18.82 -25.84 1.43
CA GLU A 70 -17.41 -25.62 1.11
C GLU A 70 -17.23 -24.80 -0.17
N ASP A 71 -17.95 -25.14 -1.24
CA ASP A 71 -17.91 -24.40 -2.50
C ASP A 71 -18.40 -22.95 -2.32
N MET A 72 -19.43 -22.76 -1.49
CA MET A 72 -19.92 -21.43 -1.14
C MET A 72 -18.92 -20.65 -0.31
N LYS A 73 -18.27 -21.26 0.68
CA LYS A 73 -17.21 -20.61 1.45
C LYS A 73 -16.06 -20.19 0.53
N HIS A 74 -15.63 -21.07 -0.38
CA HIS A 74 -14.60 -20.75 -1.37
C HIS A 74 -15.01 -19.58 -2.27
N LYS A 75 -16.25 -19.59 -2.78
CA LYS A 75 -16.79 -18.52 -3.62
C LYS A 75 -16.87 -17.18 -2.89
N VAL A 76 -17.31 -17.17 -1.63
CA VAL A 76 -17.37 -15.95 -0.82
C VAL A 76 -15.95 -15.43 -0.53
N ARG A 77 -15.01 -16.30 -0.16
CA ARG A 77 -13.60 -15.91 0.04
C ARG A 77 -12.95 -15.33 -1.22
N ALA A 78 -13.17 -15.97 -2.38
CA ALA A 78 -12.70 -15.45 -3.66
C ALA A 78 -13.31 -14.08 -3.99
N THR A 79 -14.58 -13.88 -3.63
CA THR A 79 -15.27 -12.59 -3.79
C THR A 79 -14.67 -11.51 -2.89
N VAL A 80 -14.41 -11.82 -1.61
CA VAL A 80 -13.72 -10.89 -0.69
C VAL A 80 -12.37 -10.50 -1.27
N GLN A 81 -11.57 -11.48 -1.72
CA GLN A 81 -10.27 -11.25 -2.33
C GLN A 81 -10.35 -10.37 -3.59
N ALA A 82 -11.34 -10.61 -4.46
CA ALA A 82 -11.56 -9.82 -5.67
C ALA A 82 -11.95 -8.37 -5.33
N CYS A 83 -12.81 -8.17 -4.32
CA CYS A 83 -13.17 -6.85 -3.84
C CYS A 83 -11.96 -6.10 -3.27
N ASP A 84 -11.12 -6.76 -2.47
CA ASP A 84 -9.94 -6.14 -1.87
C ASP A 84 -8.89 -5.76 -2.93
N ARG A 85 -8.58 -6.68 -3.85
CA ARG A 85 -7.64 -6.41 -4.96
C ARG A 85 -8.14 -5.38 -5.95
N GLY A 86 -9.44 -5.41 -6.25
CA GLY A 86 -10.09 -4.47 -7.16
C GLY A 86 -10.49 -3.15 -6.52
N GLN A 87 -10.24 -2.96 -5.22
CA GLN A 87 -10.66 -1.79 -4.43
C GLN A 87 -12.17 -1.51 -4.58
N ILE A 88 -12.98 -2.57 -4.65
CA ILE A 88 -14.43 -2.46 -4.83
C ILE A 88 -15.06 -2.13 -3.48
N ALA A 89 -15.60 -0.91 -3.37
CA ALA A 89 -16.34 -0.46 -2.20
C ALA A 89 -17.60 -1.33 -1.98
N ARG A 90 -18.06 -1.38 -0.73
CA ARG A 90 -19.25 -2.15 -0.33
C ARG A 90 -20.48 -1.86 -1.19
N ASP A 91 -20.75 -0.58 -1.46
CA ASP A 91 -21.89 -0.17 -2.30
C ASP A 91 -21.68 -0.49 -3.78
N GLY A 92 -20.43 -0.40 -4.26
CA GLY A 92 -20.07 -0.87 -5.60
C GLY A 92 -20.33 -2.37 -5.75
N TYR A 93 -19.92 -3.18 -4.76
CA TYR A 93 -20.20 -4.60 -4.74
C TYR A 93 -21.70 -4.91 -4.64
N ARG A 94 -22.45 -4.16 -3.81
CA ARG A 94 -23.91 -4.30 -3.70
C ARG A 94 -24.57 -4.08 -5.07
N THR A 95 -24.12 -3.09 -5.83
CA THR A 95 -24.61 -2.81 -7.19
C THR A 95 -24.31 -3.98 -8.14
N LEU A 96 -23.11 -4.58 -8.08
CA LEU A 96 -22.76 -5.74 -8.89
C LEU A 96 -23.61 -6.98 -8.54
N ALA A 97 -23.81 -7.24 -7.25
CA ALA A 97 -24.59 -8.38 -6.77
C ALA A 97 -26.10 -8.26 -7.07
N LEU A 98 -26.60 -7.05 -7.31
CA LEU A 98 -27.99 -6.84 -7.77
C LEU A 98 -28.19 -7.30 -9.21
N VAL A 99 -27.21 -7.08 -10.08
CA VAL A 99 -27.28 -7.41 -11.51
C VAL A 99 -26.90 -8.87 -11.78
N ASN A 100 -25.95 -9.41 -11.02
CA ASN A 100 -25.50 -10.79 -11.20
C ASN A 100 -25.92 -11.66 -10.00
N HIS A 101 -27.01 -12.41 -10.17
CA HIS A 101 -27.56 -13.30 -9.15
C HIS A 101 -26.64 -14.46 -8.75
N ASN A 102 -25.60 -14.74 -9.55
CA ASN A 102 -24.58 -15.72 -9.18
C ASN A 102 -23.58 -15.18 -8.16
N LEU A 103 -23.52 -13.87 -7.90
CA LEU A 103 -22.61 -13.33 -6.88
C LEU A 103 -23.15 -13.57 -5.47
N PRO A 104 -22.28 -13.83 -4.47
CA PRO A 104 -22.72 -13.90 -3.08
C PRO A 104 -23.39 -12.59 -2.63
N ARG A 105 -24.44 -12.70 -1.81
CA ARG A 105 -25.09 -11.51 -1.24
C ARG A 105 -24.09 -10.69 -0.41
N GLU A 106 -24.20 -9.36 -0.48
CA GLU A 106 -23.29 -8.43 0.20
C GLU A 106 -23.07 -8.75 1.68
N TRP A 107 -24.14 -9.06 2.43
CA TRP A 107 -24.02 -9.42 3.84
C TRP A 107 -23.17 -10.68 4.09
N ARG A 108 -23.16 -11.66 3.17
CA ARG A 108 -22.30 -12.87 3.27
C ARG A 108 -20.84 -12.50 3.08
N VAL A 109 -20.55 -11.64 2.08
CA VAL A 109 -19.19 -11.12 1.83
C VAL A 109 -18.69 -10.31 3.02
N SER A 110 -19.53 -9.45 3.59
CA SER A 110 -19.22 -8.68 4.80
C SER A 110 -18.94 -9.60 6.00
N SER A 111 -19.78 -10.62 6.23
CA SER A 111 -19.58 -11.61 7.29
C SER A 111 -18.27 -12.38 7.14
N GLU A 112 -17.95 -12.86 5.93
CA GLU A 112 -16.70 -13.58 5.68
C GLU A 112 -15.48 -12.66 5.86
N ARG A 113 -15.57 -11.38 5.46
CA ARG A 113 -14.50 -10.40 5.72
C ARG A 113 -14.25 -10.24 7.22
N LYS A 114 -15.30 -10.24 8.06
CA LYS A 114 -15.16 -10.23 9.52
C LYS A 114 -14.49 -11.51 10.03
N GLU A 115 -14.90 -12.68 9.52
CA GLU A 115 -14.28 -13.96 9.87
C GLU A 115 -12.78 -13.99 9.54
N ILE A 116 -12.40 -13.59 8.32
CA ILE A 116 -11.00 -13.45 7.89
C ILE A 116 -10.25 -12.47 8.80
N THR A 117 -10.85 -11.33 9.14
CA THR A 117 -10.24 -10.34 10.04
C THR A 117 -10.00 -10.94 11.42
N CYS A 118 -10.94 -11.71 11.96
CA CYS A 118 -10.77 -12.43 13.22
C CYS A 118 -9.69 -13.52 13.14
N GLU A 119 -9.62 -14.27 12.04
CA GLU A 119 -8.56 -15.26 11.80
C GLU A 119 -7.17 -14.59 11.76
N ILE A 120 -7.03 -13.51 11.00
CA ILE A 120 -5.77 -12.75 10.88
C ILE A 120 -5.38 -12.15 12.24
N ASN A 121 -6.32 -11.57 12.99
CA ASN A 121 -6.03 -10.97 14.29
C ASN A 121 -5.54 -11.99 15.34
N LYS A 122 -5.87 -13.28 15.20
CA LYS A 122 -5.31 -14.34 16.06
C LYS A 122 -3.85 -14.66 15.71
N LEU A 123 -3.47 -14.49 14.45
CA LEU A 123 -2.13 -14.83 13.94
C LEU A 123 -1.17 -13.64 14.01
N ILE A 124 -1.67 -12.45 13.68
CA ILE A 124 -0.91 -11.20 13.59
C ILE A 124 -1.76 -10.08 14.24
N PRO A 125 -1.84 -10.06 15.58
CA PRO A 125 -2.67 -9.09 16.28
C PRO A 125 -2.19 -7.65 16.04
N ILE A 126 -3.15 -6.73 15.93
CA ILE A 126 -2.87 -5.29 15.96
C ILE A 126 -2.90 -4.86 17.42
N SER A 127 -1.76 -4.36 17.90
CA SER A 127 -1.65 -3.73 19.21
C SER A 127 -1.71 -2.21 19.07
N LEU A 128 -2.29 -1.53 20.05
CA LEU A 128 -2.31 -0.07 20.10
C LEU A 128 -1.14 0.45 20.93
N VAL A 129 -0.55 1.57 20.48
CA VAL A 129 0.47 2.34 21.20
C VAL A 129 -0.08 3.73 21.46
N ASN A 130 -0.02 4.17 22.71
CA ASN A 130 -0.41 5.52 23.08
C ASN A 130 0.68 6.51 22.64
N LEU A 131 0.29 7.54 21.89
CA LEU A 131 1.21 8.62 21.56
C LEU A 131 1.25 9.59 22.74
N THR A 132 2.35 9.60 23.50
CA THR A 132 2.55 10.54 24.60
C THR A 132 2.90 11.94 24.07
N SER A 133 1.89 12.78 23.82
CA SER A 133 2.02 14.24 23.96
C SER A 133 0.70 15.02 23.83
N PRO A 134 0.60 16.22 24.46
CA PRO A 134 -0.62 17.05 24.63
C PRO A 134 -1.09 17.76 23.35
N LEU A 135 -0.92 17.14 22.19
CA LEU A 135 -1.35 17.68 20.89
C LEU A 135 -2.79 17.30 20.53
N SER A 136 -3.59 16.88 21.51
CA SER A 136 -5.05 16.84 21.42
C SER A 136 -5.60 18.27 21.40
N ASN A 137 -5.20 19.09 20.43
CA ASN A 137 -6.06 20.19 20.02
C ASN A 137 -7.29 19.52 19.42
N ASN A 138 -8.45 19.82 20.00
CA ASN A 138 -9.79 19.35 19.64
C ASN A 138 -10.23 19.70 18.20
N ASP A 139 -9.30 20.03 17.30
CA ASP A 139 -9.56 20.47 15.92
C ASP A 139 -9.66 19.30 14.91
N TYR A 140 -9.48 18.05 15.37
CA TYR A 140 -9.44 16.85 14.50
C TYR A 140 -10.82 16.31 14.09
N ILE A 141 -11.92 16.79 14.67
CA ILE A 141 -13.27 16.26 14.42
C ILE A 141 -14.10 17.34 13.74
N ASN A 142 -13.86 17.61 12.45
CA ASN A 142 -14.81 18.34 11.60
C ASN A 142 -14.47 18.16 10.11
N SER A 143 -14.27 16.91 9.70
CA SER A 143 -14.50 16.52 8.31
C SER A 143 -15.75 15.65 8.31
N GLU A 144 -16.76 15.99 7.52
CA GLU A 144 -17.91 15.13 7.25
C GLU A 144 -17.41 13.82 6.66
N VAL A 145 -17.19 12.85 7.53
CA VAL A 145 -16.89 11.47 7.15
C VAL A 145 -18.24 10.78 7.06
N HIS A 146 -18.72 10.51 5.84
CA HIS A 146 -19.88 9.65 5.60
C HIS A 146 -19.49 8.18 5.83
N ILE A 147 -19.20 7.83 7.08
CA ILE A 147 -19.11 6.43 7.53
C ILE A 147 -20.37 6.17 8.34
N ASP A 148 -21.31 5.41 7.78
CA ASP A 148 -22.57 5.07 8.43
C ASP A 148 -22.49 3.73 9.22
N ASP A 149 -21.27 3.18 9.37
CA ASP A 149 -21.04 1.91 10.08
C ASP A 149 -20.63 2.17 11.53
N ALA A 150 -21.55 1.92 12.46
CA ALA A 150 -21.37 2.17 13.89
C ALA A 150 -20.15 1.46 14.50
N GLU A 151 -19.78 0.28 13.99
CA GLU A 151 -18.61 -0.47 14.46
C GLU A 151 -17.31 0.22 14.02
N ILE A 152 -17.29 0.81 12.82
CA ILE A 152 -16.15 1.59 12.34
C ILE A 152 -16.01 2.88 13.16
N ILE A 153 -17.13 3.55 13.46
CA ILE A 153 -17.14 4.76 14.28
C ILE A 153 -16.57 4.49 15.68
N ASP A 154 -17.02 3.42 16.35
CA ASP A 154 -16.55 3.05 17.69
C ASP A 154 -15.05 2.72 17.68
N ASN A 155 -14.60 1.90 16.71
CA ASN A 155 -13.18 1.61 16.52
C ASN A 155 -12.34 2.87 16.27
N MET A 156 -12.85 3.82 15.46
CA MET A 156 -12.18 5.10 15.22
C MET A 156 -12.06 5.91 16.51
N GLN A 157 -13.12 6.04 17.31
CA GLN A 157 -13.09 6.75 18.59
C GLN A 157 -12.07 6.16 19.55
N GLN A 158 -11.98 4.83 19.64
CA GLN A 158 -11.02 4.14 20.51
C GLN A 158 -9.55 4.30 20.04
N SER A 159 -9.34 4.65 18.76
CA SER A 159 -8.02 4.81 18.13
C SER A 159 -7.49 6.25 18.12
N ILE A 160 -8.28 7.23 18.57
CA ILE A 160 -7.87 8.64 18.60
C ILE A 160 -6.60 8.81 19.44
N GLY A 161 -5.58 9.45 18.84
CA GLY A 161 -4.29 9.70 19.50
C GLY A 161 -3.44 8.44 19.72
N LYS A 162 -3.77 7.32 19.07
CA LYS A 162 -3.02 6.06 19.17
C LYS A 162 -2.43 5.66 17.82
N GLY A 163 -1.29 5.00 17.86
CA GLY A 163 -0.72 4.27 16.73
C GLY A 163 -1.14 2.80 16.76
N GLY A 164 -1.32 2.20 15.59
CA GLY A 164 -1.43 0.75 15.44
C GLY A 164 -0.05 0.15 15.16
N ARG A 165 0.26 -0.98 15.79
CA ARG A 165 1.46 -1.77 15.51
C ARG A 165 1.17 -3.25 15.34
N ARG A 166 2.03 -3.94 14.60
CA ARG A 166 2.06 -5.40 14.44
C ARG A 166 3.47 -5.90 14.71
N SER A 167 3.57 -7.08 15.30
CA SER A 167 4.86 -7.77 15.49
C SER A 167 5.45 -8.14 14.14
N ILE A 168 6.71 -7.77 13.90
CA ILE A 168 7.41 -8.23 12.69
C ILE A 168 7.62 -9.75 12.73
N ILE A 169 7.81 -10.32 13.92
CA ILE A 169 7.99 -11.77 14.13
C ILE A 169 6.72 -12.53 13.72
N ASP A 170 5.55 -12.08 14.17
CA ASP A 170 4.29 -12.73 13.83
C ASP A 170 4.00 -12.65 12.33
N ILE A 171 4.27 -11.49 11.70
CA ILE A 171 4.14 -11.34 10.24
C ILE A 171 5.08 -12.33 9.52
N LEU A 172 6.35 -12.42 9.93
CA LEU A 172 7.31 -13.34 9.30
C LEU A 172 6.88 -14.80 9.45
N LYS A 173 6.46 -15.22 10.66
CA LYS A 173 5.96 -16.58 10.91
C LYS A 173 4.77 -16.93 10.03
N TYR A 174 3.88 -15.97 9.78
CA TYR A 174 2.76 -16.15 8.87
C TYR A 174 3.18 -16.28 7.40
N LEU A 175 4.17 -15.48 6.97
CA LEU A 175 4.59 -15.41 5.56
C LEU A 175 5.52 -16.55 5.13
N ILE A 176 6.44 -16.99 5.98
CA ILE A 176 7.51 -17.95 5.64
C ILE A 176 6.97 -19.22 4.98
N PRO A 177 5.92 -19.91 5.49
CA PRO A 177 5.42 -21.12 4.86
C PRO A 177 4.99 -20.92 3.40
N ASN A 178 4.35 -19.78 3.10
CA ASN A 178 3.94 -19.45 1.74
C ASN A 178 5.14 -19.13 0.84
N LEU A 179 6.14 -18.43 1.38
CA LEU A 179 7.35 -18.08 0.64
C LEU A 179 8.23 -19.29 0.32
N VAL A 180 8.31 -20.26 1.23
CA VAL A 180 8.97 -21.56 0.98
C VAL A 180 8.21 -22.33 -0.11
N LYS A 181 6.87 -22.41 -0.01
CA LYS A 181 6.03 -23.06 -1.05
C LYS A 181 6.19 -22.43 -2.44
N ARG A 182 6.45 -21.13 -2.49
CA ARG A 182 6.70 -20.37 -3.72
C ARG A 182 8.16 -20.38 -4.18
N GLU A 183 9.03 -21.13 -3.50
CA GLU A 183 10.47 -21.20 -3.77
C GLU A 183 11.20 -19.85 -3.69
N VAL A 184 10.62 -18.87 -2.98
CA VAL A 184 11.26 -17.58 -2.69
C VAL A 184 12.29 -17.73 -1.57
N LEU A 185 11.99 -18.58 -0.58
CA LEU A 185 12.86 -18.90 0.52
C LEU A 185 13.33 -20.36 0.42
N CYS A 186 14.61 -20.58 0.69
CA CYS A 186 15.25 -21.89 0.57
C CYS A 186 15.60 -22.44 1.95
N MET A 187 15.05 -23.60 2.32
CA MET A 187 15.32 -24.20 3.64
C MET A 187 16.78 -24.68 3.81
N THR A 188 17.48 -25.01 2.72
CA THR A 188 18.91 -25.40 2.77
C THR A 188 19.84 -24.19 2.89
N HIS A 189 19.34 -22.98 2.63
CA HIS A 189 20.05 -21.73 2.82
C HIS A 189 19.12 -20.72 3.50
N PRO A 190 18.88 -20.88 4.81
CA PRO A 190 17.83 -20.18 5.51
C PRO A 190 18.23 -18.74 5.85
N GLU A 191 18.35 -17.89 4.84
CA GLU A 191 18.65 -16.47 4.98
C GLU A 191 17.49 -15.61 4.47
N ILE A 192 17.07 -14.64 5.29
CA ILE A 192 16.04 -13.66 4.96
C ILE A 192 16.66 -12.27 5.01
N TYR A 193 16.45 -11.50 3.95
CA TYR A 193 16.92 -10.14 3.82
C TYR A 193 15.74 -9.19 4.01
N LEU A 194 15.75 -8.39 5.07
CA LEU A 194 14.65 -7.48 5.40
C LEU A 194 15.08 -6.03 5.15
N ARG A 195 14.27 -5.28 4.43
CA ARG A 195 14.41 -3.83 4.27
C ARG A 195 13.32 -3.11 5.04
N ILE A 196 13.73 -2.33 6.04
CA ILE A 196 12.87 -1.42 6.80
C ILE A 196 12.78 -0.09 6.05
N SER A 197 11.58 0.49 6.00
CA SER A 197 11.29 1.77 5.36
C SER A 197 10.21 2.50 6.15
N GLY A 198 10.18 3.82 6.06
CA GLY A 198 9.05 4.61 6.52
C GLY A 198 8.86 5.87 5.69
N ASP A 199 7.67 6.43 5.79
CA ASP A 199 7.29 7.68 5.11
C ASP A 199 6.20 8.40 5.91
N GLY A 200 6.19 9.73 5.82
CA GLY A 200 5.16 10.58 6.38
C GLY A 200 4.31 11.20 5.28
N ARG A 201 2.99 11.03 5.38
CA ARG A 201 2.04 11.53 4.37
C ARG A 201 0.93 12.36 4.99
N ASN A 202 0.59 13.46 4.33
CA ASN A 202 -0.64 14.20 4.61
C ASN A 202 -1.83 13.40 4.07
N VAL A 203 -2.74 13.00 4.96
CA VAL A 203 -4.03 12.39 4.64
C VAL A 203 -5.10 13.48 4.77
N GLY A 204 -5.59 13.96 3.62
CA GLY A 204 -6.42 15.16 3.55
C GLY A 204 -5.64 16.44 3.86
N LYS A 205 -6.36 17.52 4.19
CA LYS A 205 -5.74 18.85 4.40
C LYS A 205 -5.06 19.02 5.77
N LYS A 206 -5.44 18.22 6.77
CA LYS A 206 -5.10 18.48 8.19
C LYS A 206 -4.40 17.34 8.92
N VAL A 207 -4.60 16.09 8.49
CA VAL A 207 -4.09 14.94 9.26
C VAL A 207 -2.82 14.44 8.61
N LYS A 208 -1.76 14.30 9.41
CA LYS A 208 -0.52 13.66 8.98
C LYS A 208 -0.50 12.25 9.54
N HIS A 209 0.00 11.30 8.75
CA HIS A 209 0.24 9.94 9.20
C HIS A 209 1.67 9.57 8.89
N VAL A 210 2.25 8.75 9.75
CA VAL A 210 3.55 8.15 9.53
C VAL A 210 3.35 6.63 9.48
N MET A 211 3.90 6.01 8.43
CA MET A 211 3.83 4.58 8.22
C MET A 211 5.24 4.01 8.19
N ILE A 212 5.44 2.90 8.89
CA ILE A 212 6.66 2.10 8.86
C ILE A 212 6.29 0.72 8.33
N THR A 213 7.10 0.26 7.40
CA THR A 213 6.92 -1.00 6.68
C THR A 213 8.23 -1.76 6.62
N PHE A 214 8.13 -3.06 6.37
CA PHE A 214 9.27 -3.83 5.89
C PHE A 214 8.92 -4.60 4.62
N SER A 215 9.96 -4.98 3.88
CA SER A 215 9.85 -5.83 2.70
C SER A 215 10.90 -6.94 2.76
N ILE A 216 10.57 -8.09 2.17
CA ILE A 216 11.47 -9.25 2.09
C ILE A 216 12.20 -9.19 0.76
N LEU A 217 13.52 -8.98 0.80
CA LEU A 217 14.34 -8.74 -0.40
C LEU A 217 14.63 -10.00 -1.22
N ASN A 218 14.32 -11.18 -0.68
CA ASN A 218 14.46 -12.45 -1.39
C ASN A 218 13.56 -12.53 -2.64
N ASP A 219 12.37 -11.91 -2.64
CA ASP A 219 11.45 -11.89 -3.79
C ASP A 219 11.79 -10.75 -4.78
N LYS A 220 12.96 -10.86 -5.45
CA LYS A 220 13.52 -9.80 -6.31
C LYS A 220 12.54 -9.26 -7.36
N ASN A 221 11.73 -10.14 -7.95
CA ASN A 221 10.82 -9.79 -9.04
C ASN A 221 9.62 -8.95 -8.61
N LYS A 222 9.32 -8.94 -7.31
CA LYS A 222 8.12 -8.28 -6.77
C LYS A 222 8.43 -7.22 -5.72
N LEU A 223 9.69 -6.83 -5.58
CA LEU A 223 10.17 -5.82 -4.62
C LEU A 223 9.43 -4.48 -4.69
N HIS A 224 8.98 -4.09 -5.88
CA HIS A 224 8.30 -2.81 -6.11
C HIS A 224 6.77 -2.92 -6.03
N GLN A 225 6.23 -4.13 -5.81
CA GLN A 225 4.80 -4.35 -5.69
C GLN A 225 4.32 -3.97 -4.28
N PRO A 226 3.32 -3.09 -4.14
CA PRO A 226 2.82 -2.66 -2.83
C PRO A 226 2.43 -3.81 -1.90
N GLU A 227 2.00 -4.95 -2.45
CA GLU A 227 1.58 -6.14 -1.71
C GLU A 227 2.73 -6.82 -0.93
N ASN A 228 3.99 -6.49 -1.23
CA ASN A 228 5.17 -7.01 -0.53
C ASN A 228 5.77 -6.00 0.46
N HIS A 229 5.06 -4.91 0.74
CA HIS A 229 5.38 -3.95 1.79
C HIS A 229 4.44 -4.17 2.98
N TYR A 230 4.95 -4.78 4.03
CA TYR A 230 4.18 -5.15 5.20
C TYR A 230 4.26 -4.05 6.27
N THR A 231 3.13 -3.44 6.60
CA THR A 231 3.05 -2.41 7.65
C THR A 231 3.25 -3.01 9.03
N THR A 232 4.28 -2.53 9.73
CA THR A 232 4.53 -2.84 11.15
C THR A 232 3.95 -1.76 12.06
N THR A 233 3.89 -0.52 11.60
CA THR A 233 3.46 0.61 12.44
C THR A 233 2.79 1.65 11.58
N LEU A 234 1.66 2.17 12.07
CA LEU A 234 0.93 3.29 11.47
C LEU A 234 0.42 4.17 12.60
N TYR A 235 0.72 5.47 12.56
CA TYR A 235 0.20 6.39 13.57
C TYR A 235 -0.12 7.77 12.99
N PRO A 236 -1.15 8.46 13.53
CA PRO A 236 -1.39 9.86 13.20
C PRO A 236 -0.35 10.73 13.88
N GLY A 237 0.29 11.62 13.12
CA GLY A 237 1.32 12.51 13.64
C GLY A 237 2.35 12.89 12.60
N ILE A 238 3.46 13.43 13.11
CA ILE A 238 4.58 13.91 12.29
C ILE A 238 5.81 13.01 12.46
N GLU A 239 6.67 13.04 11.46
CA GLU A 239 8.01 12.47 11.54
C GLU A 239 8.85 13.32 12.48
N LYS A 240 8.90 12.91 13.74
CA LYS A 240 9.71 13.55 14.79
C LYS A 240 10.38 12.47 15.60
N TYR A 241 11.68 12.62 15.83
CA TYR A 241 12.50 11.60 16.46
C TYR A 241 11.92 11.12 17.80
N GLU A 242 11.51 12.04 18.67
CA GLU A 242 11.02 11.70 20.00
C GLU A 242 9.75 10.85 19.95
N ILE A 243 8.88 11.10 18.95
CA ILE A 243 7.66 10.31 18.73
C ILE A 243 8.04 8.94 18.17
N LEU A 244 8.89 8.90 17.15
CA LEU A 244 9.36 7.66 16.54
C LEU A 244 10.05 6.75 17.56
N ASN A 245 10.88 7.32 18.44
CA ASN A 245 11.57 6.58 19.49
C ASN A 245 10.61 5.85 20.44
N ILE A 246 9.47 6.48 20.77
CA ILE A 246 8.44 5.87 21.62
C ILE A 246 7.65 4.83 20.84
N VAL A 247 7.19 5.18 19.63
CA VAL A 247 6.30 4.31 18.85
C VAL A 247 7.02 3.05 18.36
N LEU A 248 8.31 3.16 18.03
CA LEU A 248 9.09 2.07 17.43
C LEU A 248 9.84 1.22 18.45
N GLU A 249 9.73 1.51 19.75
CA GLU A 249 10.43 0.77 20.82
C GLU A 249 10.31 -0.76 20.65
N HIS A 250 9.08 -1.25 20.47
CA HIS A 250 8.84 -2.69 20.31
C HIS A 250 9.40 -3.26 19.00
N LEU A 251 9.30 -2.50 17.90
CA LEU A 251 9.85 -2.93 16.62
C LEU A 251 11.37 -3.03 16.70
N ILE A 252 12.02 -2.07 17.35
CA ILE A 252 13.48 -2.03 17.57
C ILE A 252 13.91 -3.27 18.37
N VAL A 253 13.22 -3.60 19.46
CA VAL A 253 13.50 -4.80 20.26
C VAL A 253 13.38 -6.08 19.43
N GLU A 254 12.29 -6.22 18.65
CA GLU A 254 12.11 -7.38 17.77
C GLU A 254 13.19 -7.49 16.69
N LEU A 255 13.59 -6.37 16.09
CA LEU A 255 14.65 -6.34 15.07
C LEU A 255 16.02 -6.71 15.65
N ARG A 256 16.35 -6.27 16.87
CA ARG A 256 17.58 -6.71 17.56
C ARG A 256 17.59 -8.21 17.77
N LYS A 257 16.50 -8.73 18.34
CA LYS A 257 16.33 -10.18 18.56
C LYS A 257 16.48 -10.95 17.25
N LEU A 258 15.81 -10.51 16.18
CA LEU A 258 15.92 -11.14 14.87
C LEU A 258 17.34 -11.13 14.30
N LYS A 259 18.08 -10.04 14.49
CA LYS A 259 19.47 -9.93 14.03
C LYS A 259 20.42 -10.83 14.83
N GLU A 260 20.25 -10.89 16.15
CA GLU A 260 21.15 -11.62 17.06
C GLU A 260 20.85 -13.13 17.07
N GLU A 261 19.58 -13.48 17.18
CA GLU A 261 19.14 -14.87 17.38
C GLU A 261 18.62 -15.51 16.09
N GLY A 262 18.23 -14.74 15.08
CA GLY A 262 17.47 -15.25 13.93
C GLY A 262 16.00 -15.50 14.26
N LEU A 263 15.31 -16.24 13.40
CA LEU A 263 13.91 -16.65 13.57
C LEU A 263 13.78 -18.15 13.38
N GLU A 264 13.29 -18.86 14.39
CA GLU A 264 12.93 -20.28 14.26
C GLU A 264 11.48 -20.40 13.77
N ASP A 265 11.27 -21.18 12.70
CA ASP A 265 9.93 -21.48 12.20
C ASP A 265 9.33 -22.74 12.84
N ASN A 266 8.08 -23.05 12.49
CA ASN A 266 7.34 -24.19 13.05
C ASN A 266 7.92 -25.56 12.66
N HIS A 267 8.88 -25.60 11.73
CA HIS A 267 9.59 -26.80 11.29
C HIS A 267 10.98 -26.93 11.93
N GLY A 268 11.34 -26.03 12.84
CA GLY A 268 12.65 -25.98 13.49
C GLY A 268 13.76 -25.42 12.61
N VAL A 269 13.45 -24.83 11.45
CA VAL A 269 14.44 -24.17 10.61
C VAL A 269 14.77 -22.80 11.21
N LYS A 270 16.05 -22.57 11.45
CA LYS A 270 16.56 -21.31 11.99
C LYS A 270 16.97 -20.37 10.85
N TRP A 271 16.17 -19.35 10.63
CA TRP A 271 16.37 -18.31 9.62
C TRP A 271 17.29 -17.22 10.13
N LYS A 272 18.41 -17.00 9.45
CA LYS A 272 19.31 -15.86 9.69
C LYS A 272 18.73 -14.60 9.03
N ILE A 273 18.71 -13.49 9.76
CA ILE A 273 18.11 -12.25 9.31
C ILE A 273 19.19 -11.20 9.00
N ASN A 274 19.20 -10.69 7.78
CA ASN A 274 20.03 -9.57 7.36
C ASN A 274 19.16 -8.31 7.24
N LEU A 275 19.55 -7.22 7.90
CA LEU A 275 18.77 -5.99 7.97
C LEU A 275 19.34 -4.88 7.06
N TYR A 276 18.44 -4.19 6.38
CA TYR A 276 18.68 -3.02 5.55
C TYR A 276 17.68 -1.93 5.91
N PHE A 277 18.07 -0.67 5.70
CA PHE A 277 17.19 0.47 5.86
C PHE A 277 17.20 1.31 4.60
N SER A 278 16.02 1.71 4.13
CA SER A 278 15.89 2.58 2.96
C SER A 278 14.63 3.40 3.08
N SER A 279 14.73 4.71 2.86
CA SER A 279 13.60 5.64 2.81
C SER A 279 14.00 6.90 2.07
N ASP A 280 13.06 7.84 1.91
CA ASP A 280 13.43 9.20 1.53
C ASP A 280 14.45 9.79 2.51
N TRP A 281 15.23 10.76 2.03
CA TRP A 281 16.35 11.33 2.78
C TRP A 281 15.92 11.88 4.14
N LYS A 282 14.76 12.54 4.23
CA LYS A 282 14.32 13.21 5.46
C LYS A 282 14.00 12.16 6.53
N PHE A 283 13.21 11.14 6.19
CA PHE A 283 12.92 10.07 7.15
C PHE A 283 14.19 9.33 7.57
N LEU A 284 15.08 9.06 6.60
CA LEU A 284 16.35 8.36 6.81
C LEU A 284 17.22 9.07 7.86
N VAL A 285 17.44 10.38 7.70
CA VAL A 285 18.30 11.12 8.62
C VAL A 285 17.67 11.32 10.00
N ILE A 286 16.34 11.39 10.09
CA ILE A 286 15.63 11.40 11.38
C ILE A 286 15.90 10.08 12.11
N CYS A 287 15.77 8.93 11.43
CA CYS A 287 16.07 7.63 12.03
C CYS A 287 17.55 7.44 12.40
N LEU A 288 18.47 8.14 11.73
CA LEU A 288 19.90 8.17 12.09
C LEU A 288 20.25 9.20 13.18
N GLY A 289 19.27 9.95 13.70
CA GLY A 289 19.50 10.96 14.73
C GLY A 289 20.34 12.14 14.25
N MET A 290 20.20 12.53 12.98
CA MET A 290 20.99 13.59 12.37
C MET A 290 20.25 14.94 12.27
N ASN A 291 21.02 16.00 12.03
CA ASN A 291 20.52 17.34 11.75
C ASN A 291 19.88 17.47 10.34
N ALA A 292 19.38 18.66 10.04
CA ALA A 292 18.68 18.95 8.78
C ALA A 292 19.62 19.03 7.56
N ALA A 293 19.06 18.86 6.35
CA ALA A 293 19.78 18.81 5.07
C ALA A 293 20.62 20.05 4.77
N ASN A 294 20.21 21.20 5.29
CA ASN A 294 20.87 22.48 5.06
C ASN A 294 22.08 22.71 5.97
N SER A 295 22.33 21.81 6.93
CA SER A 295 23.43 21.90 7.88
C SER A 295 24.79 21.75 7.19
N LYS A 296 25.84 22.27 7.84
CA LYS A 296 27.22 22.16 7.34
C LYS A 296 27.68 20.70 7.20
N TYR A 297 27.33 19.85 8.17
CA TYR A 297 27.63 18.42 8.15
C TYR A 297 26.31 17.67 8.13
N PHE A 298 25.86 17.30 6.93
CA PHE A 298 24.55 16.70 6.67
C PHE A 298 24.67 15.24 6.19
N CYS A 299 25.85 14.80 5.74
CA CYS A 299 26.04 13.50 5.12
C CYS A 299 26.01 12.37 6.16
N PRO A 300 25.12 11.37 6.01
CA PRO A 300 25.08 10.23 6.92
C PRO A 300 26.30 9.33 6.87
N TRP A 301 26.98 9.25 5.72
CA TRP A 301 28.03 8.24 5.49
C TRP A 301 29.46 8.76 5.65
N CYS A 302 29.68 10.07 5.52
CA CYS A 302 31.02 10.66 5.60
C CYS A 302 31.02 12.00 6.34
N GLU A 303 32.20 12.48 6.71
CA GLU A 303 32.40 13.71 7.48
C GLU A 303 32.54 14.96 6.61
N VAL A 304 32.33 14.81 5.30
CA VAL A 304 32.49 15.90 4.33
C VAL A 304 31.49 17.01 4.62
N SER A 305 31.99 18.24 4.66
CA SER A 305 31.18 19.43 4.89
C SER A 305 30.53 19.94 3.62
N LYS A 306 29.52 20.79 3.78
CA LYS A 306 28.82 21.42 2.66
C LYS A 306 29.75 22.24 1.75
N GLU A 307 30.79 22.86 2.32
CA GLU A 307 31.77 23.66 1.55
C GLU A 307 32.69 22.81 0.68
N GLN A 308 32.83 21.52 1.00
CA GLN A 308 33.62 20.56 0.23
C GLN A 308 32.80 19.87 -0.86
N GLN A 309 31.49 20.18 -0.99
CA GLN A 309 30.65 19.63 -2.06
C GLN A 309 31.19 20.02 -3.44
N GLY A 310 31.33 19.03 -4.32
CA GLY A 310 31.86 19.25 -5.67
C GLY A 310 33.38 19.32 -5.75
N ASP A 311 34.10 19.14 -4.64
CA ASP A 311 35.55 18.95 -4.66
C ASP A 311 35.90 17.52 -5.07
N PHE A 312 36.21 17.34 -6.34
CA PHE A 312 36.62 16.04 -6.90
C PHE A 312 38.05 15.65 -6.56
N SER A 313 38.82 16.49 -5.85
CA SER A 313 40.14 16.12 -5.33
C SER A 313 40.03 15.24 -4.08
N TYR A 314 38.89 15.26 -3.40
CA TYR A 314 38.66 14.46 -2.20
C TYR A 314 38.24 13.03 -2.54
N ASN A 315 38.69 12.05 -1.74
CA ASN A 315 38.21 10.67 -1.87
C ASN A 315 36.89 10.51 -1.11
N TRP A 316 35.80 10.36 -1.84
CA TRP A 316 34.44 10.25 -1.30
C TRP A 316 34.15 8.83 -0.79
N THR A 317 34.74 8.45 0.34
CA THR A 317 34.52 7.15 0.99
C THR A 317 33.54 7.23 2.16
N ILE A 318 32.80 6.15 2.41
CA ILE A 318 32.03 5.98 3.66
C ILE A 318 33.05 5.87 4.80
N SER A 319 33.13 6.91 5.65
CA SER A 319 34.11 7.01 6.74
C SER A 319 33.49 6.83 8.12
N LYS A 320 32.16 6.97 8.22
CA LYS A 320 31.42 6.79 9.46
C LYS A 320 31.08 5.32 9.67
N THR A 321 31.04 4.87 10.93
CA THR A 321 30.58 3.53 11.30
C THR A 321 29.46 3.60 12.32
N MET A 322 28.55 2.62 12.30
CA MET A 322 27.45 2.56 13.26
C MET A 322 27.97 2.34 14.68
N ASP A 323 28.96 1.47 14.87
CA ASP A 323 29.53 1.16 16.19
C ASP A 323 30.08 2.42 16.89
N GLN A 324 30.85 3.25 16.18
CA GLN A 324 31.38 4.50 16.73
C GLN A 324 30.27 5.52 17.06
N ILE A 325 29.21 5.56 16.23
CA ILE A 325 28.04 6.42 16.50
C ILE A 325 27.30 5.94 17.76
N CYS A 326 27.20 4.63 17.99
CA CYS A 326 26.54 4.07 19.16
C CYS A 326 27.33 4.32 20.45
N GLU A 327 28.66 4.19 20.40
CA GLU A 327 29.53 4.50 21.54
C GLU A 327 29.43 5.97 21.94
N ASN A 328 29.47 6.87 20.95
CA ASN A 328 29.32 8.30 21.17
C ASN A 328 28.81 8.98 19.90
N TYR A 329 27.50 9.26 19.83
CA TYR A 329 26.91 9.89 18.65
C TYR A 329 27.50 11.27 18.33
N LYS A 330 28.16 11.94 19.27
CA LYS A 330 28.83 13.24 19.02
C LYS A 330 30.22 13.11 18.39
N ILE A 331 30.75 11.89 18.23
CA ILE A 331 32.08 11.65 17.64
C ILE A 331 32.16 12.23 16.23
N TYR A 332 31.07 12.10 15.46
CA TYR A 332 30.93 12.66 14.15
C TYR A 332 30.05 13.88 14.15
N LYS A 333 30.47 14.91 13.40
CA LYS A 333 29.65 16.09 13.20
C LYS A 333 28.39 15.73 12.42
N GLY A 334 27.29 16.35 12.82
CA GLY A 334 25.98 16.23 12.17
C GLY A 334 24.98 15.36 12.91
N HIS A 335 25.44 14.43 13.76
CA HIS A 335 24.57 13.66 14.65
C HIS A 335 24.20 14.49 15.88
N ILE A 336 22.92 14.45 16.24
CA ILE A 336 22.33 15.16 17.38
C ILE A 336 21.66 14.21 18.38
N GLN A 337 21.35 12.98 17.95
CA GLN A 337 20.70 11.91 18.70
C GLN A 337 21.31 10.56 18.29
N LEU A 338 21.03 9.50 19.06
CA LEU A 338 21.39 8.14 18.68
C LEU A 338 20.54 7.65 17.50
N PRO A 339 21.06 6.76 16.64
CA PRO A 339 20.24 6.10 15.62
C PRO A 339 19.17 5.21 16.25
N LEU A 340 17.94 5.25 15.72
CA LEU A 340 16.82 4.41 16.17
C LEU A 340 17.05 2.93 15.81
N PHE A 341 17.60 2.68 14.63
CA PHE A 341 17.90 1.32 14.12
C PHE A 341 19.41 1.07 14.13
N ASP A 342 20.04 1.31 15.28
CA ASP A 342 21.47 1.12 15.52
C ASP A 342 21.97 -0.32 15.24
N MET A 343 21.08 -1.30 15.31
CA MET A 343 21.40 -2.67 14.93
C MET A 343 21.62 -2.83 13.42
N ILE A 344 21.37 -1.83 12.57
CA ILE A 344 21.62 -1.90 11.12
C ILE A 344 22.97 -1.24 10.81
N PRO A 345 23.96 -1.97 10.27
CA PRO A 345 25.26 -1.40 9.91
C PRO A 345 25.10 -0.24 8.92
N LEU A 346 25.89 0.82 9.05
CA LEU A 346 25.71 2.06 8.26
C LEU A 346 25.78 1.81 6.73
N GLN A 347 26.57 0.85 6.28
CA GLN A 347 26.66 0.43 4.87
C GLN A 347 25.37 -0.20 4.32
N ASN A 348 24.46 -0.66 5.20
CA ASN A 348 23.15 -1.20 4.83
C ASN A 348 22.04 -0.13 4.86
N TRP A 349 22.38 1.13 5.12
CA TRP A 349 21.49 2.28 4.97
C TRP A 349 21.64 2.84 3.57
N VAL A 350 20.62 2.63 2.75
CA VAL A 350 20.61 3.01 1.33
C VAL A 350 19.60 4.12 1.11
N PRO A 351 19.96 5.24 0.46
CA PRO A 351 18.99 6.26 0.10
C PRO A 351 17.98 5.72 -0.93
N ASP A 352 16.74 6.21 -0.85
CA ASP A 352 15.72 5.85 -1.83
C ASP A 352 16.07 6.31 -3.26
N GLU A 353 16.14 5.36 -4.19
CA GLU A 353 16.53 5.57 -5.58
C GLU A 353 15.57 6.49 -6.33
N LEU A 354 14.27 6.40 -6.02
CA LEU A 354 13.25 7.27 -6.64
C LEU A 354 13.53 8.73 -6.27
N HIS A 355 13.67 9.05 -4.99
CA HIS A 355 13.97 10.42 -4.55
C HIS A 355 15.32 10.91 -5.06
N MET A 356 16.33 10.04 -5.16
CA MET A 356 17.60 10.39 -5.80
C MET A 356 17.42 10.78 -7.27
N MET A 357 16.75 9.94 -8.06
CA MET A 357 16.46 10.22 -9.48
C MET A 357 15.71 11.54 -9.63
N LEU A 358 14.69 11.78 -8.80
CA LEU A 358 13.91 13.02 -8.84
C LEU A 358 14.80 14.25 -8.64
N ARG A 359 15.72 14.20 -7.67
CA ARG A 359 16.64 15.32 -7.35
C ARG A 359 17.74 15.51 -8.39
N ILE A 360 18.34 14.43 -8.86
CA ILE A 360 19.37 14.49 -9.91
C ILE A 360 18.76 15.11 -11.17
N THR A 361 17.57 14.69 -11.56
CA THR A 361 16.87 15.24 -12.73
C THR A 361 16.61 16.74 -12.59
N ASP A 362 16.17 17.21 -11.41
CA ASP A 362 15.96 18.64 -11.16
C ASP A 362 17.25 19.45 -11.35
N VAL A 363 18.37 18.92 -10.84
CA VAL A 363 19.67 19.58 -10.96
C VAL A 363 20.13 19.60 -12.42
N LEU A 364 20.08 18.47 -13.12
CA LEU A 364 20.48 18.36 -14.52
C LEU A 364 19.64 19.26 -15.42
N TRP A 365 18.32 19.27 -15.24
CA TRP A 365 17.42 20.11 -16.04
C TRP A 365 17.69 21.60 -15.80
N ARG A 366 17.91 22.01 -14.56
CA ARG A 366 18.32 23.38 -14.24
C ARG A 366 19.65 23.75 -14.93
N LEU A 367 20.64 22.85 -14.90
CA LEU A 367 21.93 23.08 -15.57
C LEU A 367 21.79 23.23 -17.09
N VAL A 368 20.89 22.47 -17.73
CA VAL A 368 20.57 22.65 -19.16
C VAL A 368 20.06 24.06 -19.43
N LEU A 369 19.11 24.55 -18.63
CA LEU A 369 18.57 25.90 -18.80
C LEU A 369 19.61 26.99 -18.51
N ASP A 370 20.44 26.80 -17.48
CA ASP A 370 21.51 27.72 -17.12
C ASP A 370 22.59 27.78 -18.20
N GLU A 371 22.92 26.66 -18.86
CA GLU A 371 23.85 26.63 -19.98
C GLU A 371 23.31 27.33 -21.23
N ILE A 372 22.01 27.17 -21.54
CA ILE A 372 21.38 27.91 -22.64
C ILE A 372 21.44 29.42 -22.39
N ARG A 373 21.23 29.83 -21.13
CA ARG A 373 21.36 31.24 -20.69
C ARG A 373 22.80 31.73 -20.76
N SER A 374 23.78 30.94 -20.29
CA SER A 374 25.20 31.32 -20.30
C SER A 374 25.72 31.55 -21.72
N ARG A 375 25.22 30.78 -22.70
CA ARG A 375 25.51 30.93 -24.13
C ARG A 375 24.75 32.07 -24.82
N ASN A 376 23.93 32.85 -24.10
CA ASN A 376 23.03 33.86 -24.66
C ASN A 376 22.09 33.33 -25.76
N THR A 377 21.75 32.05 -25.72
CA THR A 377 20.81 31.41 -26.67
C THR A 377 19.39 31.28 -26.11
N TRP A 378 19.19 31.74 -24.87
CA TRP A 378 17.89 31.77 -24.22
C TRP A 378 16.93 32.75 -24.93
N GLY A 379 15.88 32.21 -25.55
CA GLY A 379 14.88 32.97 -26.29
C GLY A 379 13.74 32.08 -26.79
N ASP A 380 12.84 32.64 -27.60
CA ASP A 380 11.67 31.92 -28.11
C ASP A 380 12.06 30.67 -28.91
N LYS A 381 13.15 30.74 -29.68
CA LYS A 381 13.66 29.59 -30.44
C LYS A 381 14.03 28.42 -29.52
N ALA A 382 14.82 28.67 -28.48
CA ALA A 382 15.22 27.62 -27.53
C ALA A 382 14.02 27.05 -26.77
N ARG A 383 13.10 27.92 -26.31
CA ARG A 383 11.85 27.48 -25.66
C ARG A 383 11.00 26.61 -26.57
N ASN A 384 10.84 26.99 -27.84
CA ASN A 384 10.08 26.21 -28.82
C ASN A 384 10.72 24.85 -29.10
N VAL A 385 12.05 24.78 -29.22
CA VAL A 385 12.76 23.50 -29.39
C VAL A 385 12.51 22.59 -28.18
N ILE A 386 12.60 23.13 -26.95
CA ILE A 386 12.30 22.36 -25.74
C ILE A 386 10.85 21.85 -25.76
N ILE A 387 9.88 22.71 -26.06
CA ILE A 387 8.45 22.34 -26.09
C ILE A 387 8.19 21.24 -27.12
N GLU A 388 8.69 21.40 -28.35
CA GLU A 388 8.50 20.39 -29.42
C GLU A 388 9.18 19.06 -29.06
N GLU A 389 10.34 19.12 -28.43
CA GLU A 389 11.06 17.91 -28.02
C GLU A 389 10.37 17.20 -26.85
N MET A 390 9.86 17.94 -25.86
CA MET A 390 9.02 17.39 -24.79
C MET A 390 7.75 16.75 -25.35
N LYS A 391 7.11 17.41 -26.31
CA LYS A 391 5.92 16.88 -26.99
C LYS A 391 6.23 15.60 -27.77
N ARG A 392 7.39 15.52 -28.45
CA ARG A 392 7.84 14.32 -29.16
C ARG A 392 7.95 13.10 -28.24
N ILE A 393 8.43 13.31 -27.01
CA ILE A 393 8.56 12.24 -25.99
C ILE A 393 7.30 12.05 -25.15
N GLY A 394 6.20 12.72 -25.48
CA GLY A 394 4.91 12.56 -24.78
C GLY A 394 4.81 13.29 -23.44
N VAL A 395 5.72 14.22 -23.13
CA VAL A 395 5.71 15.00 -21.89
C VAL A 395 5.02 16.35 -22.14
N LYS A 396 4.01 16.67 -21.32
CA LYS A 396 3.32 17.97 -21.37
C LYS A 396 4.16 19.02 -20.66
N PHE A 397 4.70 19.98 -21.42
CA PHE A 397 5.60 20.99 -20.89
C PHE A 397 5.34 22.36 -21.50
N HIS A 398 5.29 23.40 -20.67
CA HIS A 398 4.99 24.77 -21.09
C HIS A 398 5.89 25.77 -20.38
N PHE A 399 6.13 26.90 -21.03
CA PHE A 399 6.75 28.08 -20.46
C PHE A 399 5.72 29.21 -20.32
N TRP A 400 5.82 30.01 -19.27
CA TRP A 400 5.01 31.23 -19.11
C TRP A 400 5.82 32.34 -18.44
N LEU A 401 5.44 33.59 -18.68
CA LEU A 401 5.98 34.73 -17.96
C LEU A 401 5.27 34.86 -16.61
N GLU A 402 6.07 35.07 -15.56
CA GLU A 402 5.52 35.44 -14.26
C GLU A 402 4.96 36.86 -14.30
N VAL A 403 3.78 37.06 -13.71
CA VAL A 403 3.06 38.35 -13.78
C VAL A 403 3.91 39.45 -13.13
N GLY A 404 4.21 40.50 -13.90
CA GLY A 404 5.04 41.63 -13.43
C GLY A 404 6.54 41.35 -13.42
N SER A 405 7.00 40.25 -14.02
CA SER A 405 8.40 39.84 -14.07
C SER A 405 8.85 39.54 -15.50
N THR A 406 10.15 39.70 -15.77
CA THR A 406 10.78 39.22 -17.01
C THR A 406 11.21 37.75 -16.90
N ASN A 407 11.00 37.12 -15.74
CA ASN A 407 11.36 35.74 -15.50
C ASN A 407 10.36 34.78 -16.12
N TRP A 408 10.90 33.85 -16.89
CA TRP A 408 10.15 32.73 -17.45
C TRP A 408 10.10 31.57 -16.47
N GLN A 409 8.89 31.10 -16.19
CA GLN A 409 8.58 29.92 -15.41
C GLN A 409 8.26 28.76 -16.35
N PHE A 410 8.31 27.53 -15.83
CA PHE A 410 8.09 26.33 -16.61
C PHE A 410 7.40 25.22 -15.82
N THR A 411 6.79 24.28 -16.54
CA THR A 411 6.06 23.15 -15.94
C THR A 411 6.98 22.30 -15.07
N SER A 412 6.60 22.08 -13.80
CA SER A 412 7.31 21.13 -12.95
C SER A 412 7.10 19.71 -13.45
N LEU A 413 8.20 18.97 -13.66
CA LEU A 413 8.14 17.58 -14.13
C LEU A 413 7.77 16.64 -12.98
N MET A 414 6.81 15.74 -13.22
CA MET A 414 6.44 14.68 -12.27
C MET A 414 7.37 13.47 -12.41
N GLY A 415 7.30 12.50 -11.48
CA GLY A 415 8.28 11.40 -11.44
C GLY A 415 8.40 10.59 -12.73
N GLN A 416 7.28 10.25 -13.37
CA GLN A 416 7.30 9.56 -14.65
C GLN A 416 7.83 10.44 -15.78
N ASP A 417 7.42 11.71 -15.82
CA ASP A 417 7.90 12.66 -16.83
C ASP A 417 9.41 12.87 -16.74
N LYS A 418 9.95 12.97 -15.52
CA LYS A 418 11.39 13.07 -15.27
C LYS A 418 12.16 11.89 -15.85
N LEU A 419 11.66 10.66 -15.62
CA LEU A 419 12.27 9.46 -16.18
C LEU A 419 12.24 9.47 -17.72
N THR A 420 11.11 9.82 -18.31
CA THR A 420 10.96 9.95 -19.78
C THR A 420 11.93 10.98 -20.35
N VAL A 421 12.07 12.14 -19.71
CA VAL A 421 13.02 13.19 -20.12
C VAL A 421 14.45 12.68 -20.05
N LEU A 422 14.86 12.05 -18.95
CA LEU A 422 16.20 11.48 -18.81
C LEU A 422 16.54 10.45 -19.89
N GLN A 423 15.57 9.62 -20.28
CA GLN A 423 15.80 8.52 -21.23
C GLN A 423 15.75 8.96 -22.70
N HIS A 424 14.98 10.00 -23.02
CA HIS A 424 14.57 10.24 -24.41
C HIS A 424 14.74 11.67 -24.90
N PHE A 425 15.01 12.65 -24.04
CA PHE A 425 15.17 14.04 -24.49
C PHE A 425 16.49 14.22 -25.25
N ASP A 426 16.42 14.68 -26.51
CA ASP A 426 17.60 14.87 -27.35
C ASP A 426 18.27 16.23 -27.08
N LEU A 427 19.35 16.21 -26.29
CA LEU A 427 20.12 17.41 -25.97
C LEU A 427 20.83 18.02 -27.19
N ASN A 428 21.08 17.27 -28.26
CA ASN A 428 21.74 17.78 -29.48
C ASN A 428 20.88 18.81 -30.22
N LYS A 429 19.58 18.90 -29.89
CA LYS A 429 18.70 19.95 -30.44
C LYS A 429 18.92 21.31 -29.78
N LEU A 430 19.51 21.34 -28.58
CA LEU A 430 19.74 22.55 -27.80
C LEU A 430 21.21 22.98 -27.82
N PHE A 431 22.11 22.01 -27.84
CA PHE A 431 23.54 22.24 -27.84
C PHE A 431 24.15 21.68 -29.14
N PRO A 432 25.00 22.47 -29.83
CA PRO A 432 25.73 22.00 -31.00
C PRO A 432 26.74 20.89 -30.68
#